data_AF-A0A5R9KW48-F1
#
_entry.id   AF-A0A5R9KW48-F1
#
_cell.length_a   1.000
_cell.length_b   1.000
_cell.length_c   1.000
_cell.angle_alpha   90.00
_cell.angle_beta   90.00
_cell.angle_gamma   90.00
#
_symmetry.space_group_name_H-M   'P 1'
#
loop_
_entity.id
_entity.type
_entity.pdbx_description
1 polymer ?
#
loop_
_entity_poly.entity_id
_entity_poly.type
_entity_poly.pdbx_seq_one_letter_code
_entity_poly.pdbx_strand_id
1 'polypeptide(L)'
;MQTSNGKGVDSNEDSVNPTHDARHASNPSIPLTDSQAEFWYLVECQGCKELAHSLKMVHDLALYHSDVPFDKAEKTALFDVNLLVEGFQKMGEKV
;
A
#
# COMPACT_ATOMS: atom_id res chain seq x y z
N MET A 1 27.49 -59.79 -15.93
CA MET A 1 26.97 -59.87 -17.30
C MET A 1 26.73 -58.45 -17.78
N GLN A 2 27.47 -58.04 -18.80
CA GLN A 2 27.49 -56.70 -19.38
C GLN A 2 26.52 -56.67 -20.56
N THR A 3 25.66 -55.66 -20.65
CA THR A 3 24.85 -55.42 -21.85
C THR A 3 25.05 -54.01 -22.35
N SER A 4 25.20 -53.97 -23.66
CA SER A 4 25.72 -52.91 -24.52
C SER A 4 24.76 -51.74 -24.74
N ASN A 5 25.39 -50.57 -24.91
CA ASN A 5 24.96 -49.33 -25.56
C ASN A 5 23.75 -49.40 -26.52
N GLY A 6 22.84 -48.43 -26.35
CA GLY A 6 21.99 -47.89 -27.41
C GLY A 6 22.00 -46.36 -27.32
N LYS A 7 22.72 -45.72 -28.25
CA LYS A 7 22.81 -44.26 -28.39
C LYS A 7 21.64 -43.80 -29.27
N GLY A 8 20.70 -43.06 -28.70
CA GLY A 8 19.64 -42.34 -29.41
C GLY A 8 19.84 -40.84 -29.22
N VAL A 9 20.16 -40.15 -30.30
CA VAL A 9 20.16 -38.70 -30.46
C VAL A 9 18.70 -38.21 -30.36
N ASP A 10 18.38 -37.26 -29.48
CA ASP A 10 18.15 -35.85 -29.81
C ASP A 10 17.49 -35.05 -28.66
N SER A 11 17.96 -33.82 -28.47
CA SER A 11 17.17 -32.60 -28.15
C SER A 11 16.29 -32.55 -26.89
N ASN A 12 16.79 -31.90 -25.82
CA ASN A 12 16.36 -30.57 -25.35
C ASN A 12 16.88 -30.31 -23.93
N GLU A 13 17.96 -29.53 -23.86
CA GLU A 13 18.32 -28.73 -22.69
C GLU A 13 17.27 -27.64 -22.54
N ASP A 14 16.24 -27.86 -21.73
CA ASP A 14 15.40 -26.79 -21.17
C ASP A 14 14.57 -27.38 -20.03
N SER A 15 15.26 -27.75 -18.94
CA SER A 15 14.61 -28.24 -17.73
C SER A 15 14.87 -27.31 -16.56
N VAL A 16 13.92 -26.40 -16.41
CA VAL A 16 13.50 -25.80 -15.14
C VAL A 16 14.46 -24.72 -14.61
N ASN A 17 14.23 -23.52 -15.14
CA ASN A 17 14.42 -22.26 -14.42
C ASN A 17 14.03 -22.44 -12.94
N PRO A 18 14.88 -22.10 -11.94
CA PRO A 18 14.45 -22.17 -10.55
C PRO A 18 13.27 -21.21 -10.42
N THR A 19 12.08 -21.80 -10.30
CA THR A 19 10.87 -21.07 -9.98
C THR A 19 11.17 -20.44 -8.64
N HIS A 20 11.53 -19.16 -8.66
CA HIS A 20 11.78 -18.38 -7.48
C HIS A 20 10.52 -18.54 -6.65
N ASP A 21 10.64 -19.29 -5.56
CA ASP A 21 9.53 -19.72 -4.74
C ASP A 21 8.91 -18.46 -4.12
N ALA A 22 7.92 -17.91 -4.80
CA ALA A 22 7.19 -16.72 -4.36
C ALA A 22 6.35 -17.01 -3.10
N ARG A 23 6.34 -18.27 -2.62
CA ARG A 23 5.65 -18.68 -1.39
C ARG A 23 6.36 -18.22 -0.11
N HIS A 24 7.51 -17.57 -0.24
CA HIS A 24 8.26 -16.95 0.86
C HIS A 24 8.32 -15.41 0.83
N ALA A 25 7.50 -14.76 0.00
CA ALA A 25 7.32 -13.29 0.08
C ALA A 25 6.29 -12.87 1.15
N SER A 26 6.14 -13.65 2.22
CA SER A 26 5.66 -13.10 3.48
C SER A 26 6.82 -12.31 4.08
N ASN A 27 7.05 -11.10 3.57
CA ASN A 27 7.96 -10.16 4.21
C ASN A 27 7.45 -10.01 5.65
N PRO A 28 8.20 -10.47 6.67
CA PRO A 28 7.82 -10.21 8.05
C PRO A 28 7.68 -8.70 8.18
N SER A 29 6.49 -8.29 8.63
CA SER A 29 6.06 -6.91 8.90
C SER A 29 7.25 -5.98 9.08
N ILE A 30 7.55 -5.18 8.06
CA ILE A 30 8.55 -4.13 8.19
C ILE A 30 8.13 -3.32 9.42
N PRO A 31 8.96 -3.25 10.47
CA PRO A 31 8.61 -2.47 11.64
C PRO A 31 8.32 -1.04 11.19
N LEU A 32 7.24 -0.48 11.70
CA LEU A 32 6.94 0.92 11.48
C LEU A 32 8.15 1.74 11.92
N THR A 33 8.48 2.78 11.15
CA THR A 33 9.43 3.78 11.65
C THR A 33 8.83 4.45 12.89
N ASP A 34 9.67 5.02 13.74
CA ASP A 34 9.20 5.70 14.96
C ASP A 34 8.14 6.76 14.66
N SER A 35 8.32 7.52 13.57
CA SER A 35 7.34 8.51 13.09
C SER A 35 6.01 7.91 12.65
N GLN A 36 6.02 6.72 12.04
CA GLN A 36 4.79 6.03 11.65
C GLN A 36 4.07 5.45 12.87
N ALA A 37 4.82 4.93 13.85
CA ALA A 37 4.25 4.44 15.10
C ALA A 37 3.64 5.59 15.93
N GLU A 38 4.32 6.73 16.03
CA GLU A 38 3.79 7.93 16.68
C GLU A 38 2.53 8.43 15.98
N PHE A 39 2.53 8.49 14.65
CA PHE A 39 1.33 8.85 13.89
C PHE A 39 0.18 7.88 14.16
N TRP A 40 0.44 6.58 14.17
CA TRP A 40 -0.59 5.58 14.49
C TRP A 40 -1.16 5.77 15.89
N TYR A 41 -0.30 6.01 16.88
CA TYR A 41 -0.75 6.28 18.24
C TYR A 41 -1.70 7.49 18.32
N LEU A 42 -1.41 8.57 17.59
CA LEU A 42 -2.28 9.74 17.52
C LEU A 42 -3.63 9.43 16.87
N VAL A 43 -3.62 8.64 15.78
CA VAL A 43 -4.84 8.19 15.10
C VAL A 43 -5.70 7.32 16.01
N GLU A 44 -5.09 6.39 16.75
CA GLU A 44 -5.80 5.56 17.73
C GLU A 44 -6.39 6.37 18.87
N CYS A 45 -5.66 7.37 19.37
CA CYS A 45 -6.13 8.22 20.48
C CYS A 45 -7.31 9.11 20.07
N GLN A 46 -7.28 9.66 18.85
CA GLN A 46 -8.33 10.57 18.36
C GLN A 46 -9.56 9.82 17.84
N GLY A 47 -9.36 8.62 17.29
CA GLY A 47 -10.39 7.84 16.61
C GLY A 47 -10.45 8.12 15.11
N CYS A 48 -10.53 7.04 14.31
CA CYS A 48 -10.54 7.14 12.85
C CYS A 48 -11.76 7.92 12.31
N LYS A 49 -12.92 7.81 12.95
CA LYS A 49 -14.15 8.47 12.49
C LYS A 49 -14.09 9.98 12.71
N GLU A 50 -13.61 10.37 13.89
CA GLU A 50 -13.44 11.75 14.32
C GLU A 50 -12.38 12.46 13.48
N LEU A 51 -11.27 11.78 13.19
CA LEU A 51 -10.21 12.30 12.34
C LEU A 51 -10.66 12.44 10.88
N ALA A 52 -11.35 11.43 10.33
CA ALA A 52 -11.93 11.51 8.99
C ALA A 52 -12.92 12.68 8.87
N HIS A 53 -13.80 12.84 9.86
CA HIS A 53 -14.76 13.95 9.88
C HIS A 53 -14.06 15.30 9.93
N SER A 54 -13.07 15.45 10.80
CA SER A 54 -12.30 16.70 10.96
C SER A 54 -11.56 17.08 9.66
N LEU A 55 -10.89 16.12 9.03
CA LEU A 55 -10.19 16.35 7.76
C LEU A 55 -11.16 16.68 6.62
N LYS A 56 -12.32 16.03 6.57
CA LYS A 56 -13.37 16.37 5.59
C LYS A 56 -13.86 17.80 5.75
N MET A 57 -14.08 18.26 6.99
CA MET A 57 -14.44 19.66 7.22
C MET A 57 -13.39 20.64 6.72
N VAL A 58 -12.09 20.36 6.96
CA VAL A 58 -11.00 21.20 6.46
C VAL A 58 -10.94 21.21 4.94
N HIS A 59 -11.09 20.04 4.31
CA HIS A 59 -11.14 19.90 2.86
C HIS A 59 -12.28 20.72 2.26
N ASP A 60 -13.49 20.55 2.78
CA ASP A 60 -14.69 21.25 2.28
C ASP A 60 -14.58 22.77 2.52
N LEU A 61 -14.02 23.18 3.67
CA LEU A 61 -13.76 24.58 3.96
C LEU A 61 -12.82 25.19 2.93
N ALA A 62 -11.69 24.53 2.64
CA ALA A 62 -10.76 24.99 1.63
C ALA A 62 -11.45 25.08 0.26
N LEU A 63 -12.16 24.03 -0.15
CA LEU A 63 -12.78 23.95 -1.48
C LEU A 63 -13.85 25.02 -1.73
N TYR A 64 -14.67 25.34 -0.71
CA TYR A 64 -15.85 26.20 -0.89
C TYR A 64 -15.68 27.63 -0.35
N HIS A 65 -14.72 27.87 0.54
CA HIS A 65 -14.52 29.17 1.17
C HIS A 65 -13.18 29.84 0.84
N SER A 66 -12.40 29.27 -0.09
CA SER A 66 -11.26 29.96 -0.67
C SER A 66 -11.72 30.92 -1.78
N ASP A 67 -11.54 32.23 -1.56
CA ASP A 67 -11.66 33.23 -2.62
C ASP A 67 -10.49 33.17 -3.63
N VAL A 68 -9.51 32.29 -3.39
CA VAL A 68 -8.29 32.14 -4.17
C VAL A 68 -8.38 30.87 -5.03
N PRO A 69 -8.12 30.97 -6.35
CA PRO A 69 -8.08 29.80 -7.22
C PRO A 69 -6.88 28.91 -6.90
N PHE A 70 -7.11 27.60 -6.90
CA PHE A 70 -6.06 26.63 -6.58
C PHE A 70 -5.08 26.40 -7.72
N ASP A 71 -3.79 26.45 -7.37
CA ASP A 71 -2.69 26.00 -8.20
C ASP A 71 -2.61 24.46 -8.24
N LYS A 72 -1.60 23.93 -8.93
CA LYS A 72 -1.42 22.48 -9.08
C LYS A 72 -1.03 21.81 -7.75
N ALA A 73 -0.19 22.46 -6.95
CA ALA A 73 0.28 21.92 -5.68
C ALA A 73 -0.88 21.85 -4.67
N GLU A 74 -1.69 22.90 -4.60
CA GLU A 74 -2.87 22.97 -3.74
C GLU A 74 -3.93 21.93 -4.11
N LYS A 75 -4.17 21.74 -5.42
CA LYS A 75 -5.07 20.66 -5.89
C LYS A 75 -4.56 19.27 -5.51
N THR A 76 -3.24 19.06 -5.56
CA THR A 76 -2.63 17.78 -5.17
C THR A 76 -2.79 17.56 -3.67
N ALA A 77 -2.53 18.59 -2.86
CA ALA A 77 -2.71 18.52 -1.41
C ALA A 77 -4.17 18.26 -1.02
N LEU A 78 -5.15 18.90 -1.68
CA LEU A 78 -6.58 18.63 -1.43
C LEU A 78 -6.95 17.19 -1.79
N PHE A 79 -6.43 16.68 -2.90
CA PHE A 79 -6.62 15.29 -3.29
C PHE A 79 -6.03 14.32 -2.24
N ASP A 80 -4.83 14.59 -1.75
CA ASP A 80 -4.17 13.78 -0.71
C ASP A 80 -4.95 13.79 0.61
N VAL A 81 -5.51 14.95 1.01
CA VAL A 81 -6.40 15.04 2.18
C VAL A 81 -7.66 14.21 1.97
N ASN A 82 -8.29 14.26 0.79
CA ASN A 82 -9.45 13.44 0.51
C ASN A 82 -9.12 11.93 0.53
N LEU A 83 -7.97 11.54 -0.02
CA LEU A 83 -7.49 10.15 0.05
C LEU A 83 -7.28 9.68 1.50
N LEU A 84 -6.75 10.56 2.35
CA LEU A 84 -6.55 10.28 3.77
C LEU A 84 -7.89 10.12 4.51
N VAL A 85 -8.89 10.95 4.21
CA VAL A 85 -10.27 10.81 4.73
C VAL A 85 -10.85 9.45 4.38
N GLU A 86 -10.75 9.04 3.11
CA GLU A 86 -11.23 7.71 2.67
C GLU A 86 -10.49 6.57 3.37
N GLY A 87 -9.18 6.73 3.58
CA GLY A 87 -8.37 5.79 4.34
C GLY A 87 -8.89 5.60 5.76
N PHE A 88 -9.12 6.69 6.48
CA PHE A 88 -9.64 6.65 7.85
C PHE A 88 -11.06 6.10 7.94
N GLN A 89 -11.93 6.41 6.98
CA GLN A 89 -13.29 5.84 6.92
C GLN A 89 -13.25 4.32 6.79
N LYS A 90 -12.46 3.79 5.85
CA LYS A 90 -12.30 2.34 5.65
C LYS A 90 -11.70 1.63 6.86
N MET A 91 -10.88 2.32 7.65
CA MET A 91 -10.33 1.76 8.89
C MET A 91 -11.34 1.78 10.03
N GLY A 92 -12.13 2.86 10.15
CA GLY A 92 -13.22 2.96 11.12
C GLY A 92 -14.41 2.03 10.87
N GLU A 93 -14.53 1.46 9.66
CA GLU A 93 -15.51 0.42 9.31
C GLU A 93 -15.08 -1.00 9.71
N LYS A 94 -13.77 -1.22 9.92
CA LYS A 94 -13.19 -2.54 10.25
C LYS A 94 -13.11 -2.81 11.76
N VAL A 95 -13.41 -1.80 12.58
CA VAL A 95 -13.32 -1.84 14.05
C VAL A 95 -14.69 -2.08 14.66
#